data_AF-A0AA88QT81-F1
#
_entry.id   AF-A0AA88QT81-F1
#
_cell.length_a   1.000
_cell.length_b   1.000
_cell.length_c   1.000
_cell.angle_alpha   90.00
_cell.angle_beta   90.00
_cell.angle_gamma   90.00
#
_symmetry.space_group_name_H-M   'P 1'
#
loop_
_entity.id
_entity.type
_entity.pdbx_description
1 polymer ?
#
loop_
_entity_poly.entity_id
_entity_poly.type
_entity_poly.pdbx_seq_one_letter_code
_entity_poly.pdbx_strand_id
1 'polypeptide(L)'
;MVKVLRKGHGVPEYEHDSEFFTTELHHGEGCSNNEAEHEVVIAGLELCLEVPIDDLTIYGNSKLIVKQLKGEYQIKKPNLLPYYERENYMLSKFPKLQI
;
A
#
# COMPACT_ATOMS: atom_id res chain seq x y z
N MET A 1 7.65 -5.71 -0.51
CA MET A 1 7.87 -4.58 -1.45
C MET A 1 6.52 -4.13 -2.00
N VAL A 2 6.00 -3.03 -1.47
CA VAL A 2 4.95 -2.25 -2.12
C VAL A 2 5.64 -1.15 -2.91
N LYS A 3 5.39 -1.07 -4.22
CA LYS A 3 5.78 0.10 -5.01
C LYS A 3 4.55 0.99 -5.19
N VAL A 4 4.70 2.26 -4.86
CA VAL A 4 3.70 3.29 -5.13
C VAL A 4 4.15 4.13 -6.32
N LEU A 5 3.25 4.39 -7.27
CA LEU A 5 3.48 5.31 -8.39
C LEU A 5 2.50 6.49 -8.30
N ARG A 6 3.05 7.71 -8.36
CA ARG A 6 2.34 8.99 -8.40
C ARG A 6 2.20 9.49 -9.85
N LYS A 7 1.09 10.16 -10.18
CA LYS A 7 0.98 11.04 -11.35
C LYS A 7 0.37 12.38 -10.93
N GLY A 8 1.18 13.45 -10.89
CA GLY A 8 0.72 14.79 -10.52
C GLY A 8 0.03 15.53 -11.68
N HIS A 9 -0.91 16.43 -11.36
CA HIS A 9 -1.48 17.39 -12.31
C HIS A 9 -0.87 18.79 -12.11
N GLY A 10 -0.39 19.46 -13.17
CA GLY A 10 -0.30 20.93 -13.19
C GLY A 10 1.08 21.61 -13.25
N VAL A 11 2.15 20.99 -13.75
CA VAL A 11 3.38 21.74 -14.14
C VAL A 11 3.82 21.31 -15.54
N PRO A 12 3.85 22.21 -16.54
CA PRO A 12 4.12 21.85 -17.94
C PRO A 12 5.58 21.45 -18.23
N GLU A 13 6.42 21.28 -17.21
CA GLU A 13 7.87 21.11 -17.39
C GLU A 13 8.50 19.86 -16.73
N TYR A 14 7.71 18.98 -16.10
CA TYR A 14 8.26 17.74 -15.52
C TYR A 14 7.34 16.55 -15.78
N GLU A 15 7.52 15.93 -16.96
CA GLU A 15 6.81 14.72 -17.39
C GLU A 15 7.43 13.43 -16.82
N HIS A 16 8.21 13.49 -15.72
CA HIS A 16 9.10 12.38 -15.34
C HIS A 16 9.35 12.11 -13.85
N ASP A 17 8.48 12.53 -12.93
CA ASP A 17 8.62 12.11 -11.51
C ASP A 17 7.51 11.15 -11.09
N SER A 18 7.55 9.94 -11.63
CA SER A 18 7.01 8.78 -10.90
C SER A 18 7.99 8.45 -9.79
N GLU A 19 7.78 9.01 -8.60
CA GLU A 19 8.52 8.61 -7.40
C GLU A 19 8.05 7.24 -6.92
N PHE A 20 9.00 6.33 -6.73
CA PHE A 20 8.74 4.99 -6.21
C PHE A 20 9.02 4.97 -4.72
N PHE A 21 7.96 4.93 -3.90
CA PHE A 21 8.12 4.55 -2.50
C PHE A 21 8.30 3.03 -2.44
N THR A 22 9.41 2.59 -1.87
CA THR A 22 9.65 1.19 -1.56
C THR A 22 9.76 1.05 -0.06
N THR A 23 8.82 0.31 0.54
CA THR A 23 8.88 0.00 1.97
C THR A 23 9.26 -1.47 2.16
N GLU A 24 10.25 -1.70 3.01
CA GLU A 24 10.68 -3.01 3.50
C GLU A 24 10.89 -2.90 5.01
N LEU A 25 10.23 -3.78 5.78
CA LEU A 25 10.33 -3.82 7.23
C LEU A 25 11.00 -5.13 7.64
N HIS A 26 12.14 -5.03 8.33
CA HIS A 26 12.81 -6.16 8.96
C HIS A 26 12.14 -6.42 10.32
N HIS A 27 11.42 -7.53 10.42
CA HIS A 27 10.76 -7.93 11.67
C HIS A 27 11.65 -8.88 12.50
N GLY A 28 11.54 -8.78 13.82
CA GLY A 28 12.21 -9.69 14.77
C GLY A 28 11.55 -11.06 14.87
N GLU A 29 12.20 -11.99 15.57
CA GLU A 29 11.70 -13.36 15.77
C GLU A 29 10.30 -13.35 16.45
N GLY A 30 9.29 -13.92 15.77
CA GLY A 30 7.93 -14.07 16.29
C GLY A 30 6.82 -13.41 15.46
N CYS A 31 7.15 -12.50 14.52
CA CYS A 31 6.16 -11.94 13.60
C CYS A 31 5.85 -12.93 12.46
N SER A 32 4.58 -13.19 12.15
CA SER A 32 4.26 -14.02 10.98
C SER A 32 4.52 -13.23 9.70
N ASN A 33 5.03 -13.90 8.65
CA ASN A 33 5.29 -13.24 7.37
C ASN A 33 4.10 -12.43 6.84
N ASN A 34 2.87 -12.88 7.13
CA ASN A 34 1.66 -12.19 6.71
C ASN A 34 1.44 -10.86 7.47
N GLU A 35 1.67 -10.83 8.78
CA GLU A 35 1.56 -9.59 9.58
C GLU A 35 2.62 -8.58 9.11
N ALA A 36 3.85 -9.05 8.90
CA ALA A 36 4.94 -8.23 8.38
C ALA A 36 4.63 -7.64 7.00
N GLU A 37 3.96 -8.40 6.11
CA GLU A 37 3.56 -7.88 4.80
C GLU A 37 2.48 -6.79 4.91
N HIS A 38 1.50 -6.94 5.81
CA HIS A 38 0.49 -5.92 6.06
C HIS A 38 1.09 -4.65 6.69
N GLU A 39 2.02 -4.78 7.64
CA GLU A 39 2.78 -3.65 8.21
C GLU A 39 3.50 -2.84 7.12
N VAL A 40 4.13 -3.53 6.17
CA VAL A 40 4.83 -2.89 5.04
C VAL A 40 3.86 -2.11 4.15
N VAL A 41 2.65 -2.64 3.91
CA VAL A 41 1.61 -1.93 3.15
C VAL A 41 1.19 -0.67 3.89
N ILE A 42 0.88 -0.78 5.18
CA ILE A 42 0.42 0.35 6.01
C ILE A 42 1.49 1.44 6.05
N ALA A 43 2.75 1.10 6.31
CA ALA A 43 3.84 2.07 6.33
C ALA A 43 4.01 2.77 4.97
N GLY A 44 3.88 2.03 3.86
CA GLY A 44 3.89 2.62 2.53
C GLY A 44 2.71 3.58 2.29
N LEU A 45 1.51 3.24 2.74
CA LEU A 45 0.33 4.09 2.64
C LEU A 45 0.45 5.36 3.50
N GLU A 46 1.02 5.27 4.70
CA GLU A 46 1.26 6.41 5.57
C GLU A 46 2.18 7.44 4.91
N LEU A 47 3.30 6.99 4.34
CA LEU A 47 4.20 7.86 3.57
C LEU A 47 3.47 8.54 2.41
N CYS A 48 2.56 7.83 1.75
CA CYS A 48 1.79 8.38 0.63
C CYS A 48 0.71 9.39 1.06
N LEU A 49 0.23 9.31 2.30
CA LEU A 49 -0.73 10.27 2.86
C LEU A 49 -0.06 11.55 3.34
N GLU A 50 1.24 11.53 3.63
CA GLU A 50 2.02 12.73 3.99
C GLU A 50 2.27 13.66 2.79
N VAL A 51 2.02 13.18 1.57
CA VAL A 51 2.22 13.93 0.33
C VAL A 51 0.91 14.04 -0.48
N PRO A 52 0.68 15.16 -1.20
CA PRO A 52 -0.50 15.29 -2.04
C PRO A 52 -0.37 14.41 -3.30
N ILE A 53 -1.03 13.25 -3.28
CA ILE A 53 -1.08 12.28 -4.39
C ILE A 53 -2.52 12.15 -4.91
N ASP A 54 -2.69 12.33 -6.23
CA ASP A 54 -3.98 12.18 -6.92
C ASP A 54 -4.23 10.76 -7.46
N ASP A 55 -3.15 10.01 -7.74
CA ASP A 55 -3.19 8.67 -8.34
C ASP A 55 -2.19 7.76 -7.62
N LEU A 56 -2.71 6.69 -7.02
CA LEU A 56 -1.97 5.69 -6.28
C LEU A 56 -2.04 4.36 -7.02
N THR A 57 -0.90 3.85 -7.47
CA THR A 57 -0.78 2.46 -7.95
C THR A 57 0.07 1.63 -6.99
N ILE A 58 -0.46 0.52 -6.48
CA ILE A 58 0.20 -0.40 -5.55
C ILE A 58 0.64 -1.65 -6.29
N TYR A 59 1.94 -1.95 -6.27
CA TYR A 59 2.45 -3.24 -6.76
C TYR A 59 2.91 -4.11 -5.59
N GLY A 60 2.41 -5.33 -5.50
CA GLY A 60 2.83 -6.31 -4.50
C GLY A 60 3.30 -7.63 -5.13
N ASN A 61 4.42 -8.17 -4.65
CA ASN A 61 4.90 -9.49 -5.07
C ASN A 61 4.14 -10.65 -4.38
N SER A 62 3.43 -10.35 -3.29
CA SER A 62 2.60 -11.33 -2.56
C SER A 62 1.20 -11.38 -3.18
N LYS A 63 0.91 -12.49 -3.87
CA LYS A 63 -0.42 -12.76 -4.46
C LYS A 63 -1.53 -12.73 -3.40
N LEU A 64 -1.23 -13.15 -2.18
CA LEU A 64 -2.19 -13.14 -1.07
C LEU A 64 -2.60 -11.70 -0.73
N ILE A 65 -1.62 -10.85 -0.43
CA ILE A 65 -1.85 -9.45 -0.06
C ILE A 65 -2.54 -8.70 -1.18
N VAL A 66 -2.06 -8.81 -2.43
CA VAL A 66 -2.69 -8.15 -3.58
C VAL A 66 -4.17 -8.51 -3.70
N LYS A 67 -4.51 -9.80 -3.54
CA LYS A 67 -5.90 -10.26 -3.62
C LYS A 67 -6.73 -9.84 -2.41
N GLN A 68 -6.14 -9.71 -1.23
CA GLN A 68 -6.82 -9.21 -0.04
C GLN A 68 -7.11 -7.71 -0.20
N LEU A 69 -6.13 -6.90 -0.62
CA LEU A 69 -6.32 -5.47 -0.89
C LEU A 69 -7.38 -5.21 -1.97
N LYS A 70 -7.49 -6.08 -2.97
CA LYS A 70 -8.57 -6.05 -3.98
C LYS A 70 -9.95 -6.52 -3.48
N GLY A 71 -10.03 -7.03 -2.26
CA GLY A 71 -11.23 -7.65 -1.70
C GLY A 71 -11.59 -9.02 -2.31
N GLU A 72 -10.73 -9.58 -3.16
CA GLU A 72 -10.96 -10.89 -3.79
C GLU A 72 -10.80 -12.03 -2.78
N TYR A 73 -9.89 -11.89 -1.82
CA TYR A 73 -9.61 -12.87 -0.78
C TYR A 73 -10.03 -12.36 0.60
N GLN A 74 -10.80 -13.18 1.31
CA GLN A 74 -11.21 -12.89 2.68
C GLN A 74 -10.05 -13.05 3.67
N ILE A 75 -10.06 -12.22 4.71
CA ILE A 75 -9.18 -12.36 5.86
C ILE A 75 -9.68 -13.52 6.73
N LYS A 76 -8.92 -14.63 6.76
CA LYS A 76 -9.29 -15.82 7.54
C LYS A 76 -8.83 -15.76 8.99
N LYS A 77 -7.74 -15.05 9.27
CA LYS A 77 -7.18 -14.99 10.62
C LYS A 77 -7.69 -13.74 11.34
N PRO A 78 -8.36 -13.86 12.50
CA PRO A 78 -8.92 -12.70 13.19
C PRO A 78 -7.89 -11.62 13.56
N ASN A 79 -6.65 -12.00 13.87
CA ASN A 79 -5.57 -11.06 14.17
C ASN A 79 -5.15 -10.19 12.96
N LEU A 80 -5.51 -10.58 11.72
CA LEU A 80 -5.24 -9.80 10.52
C LEU A 80 -6.36 -8.80 10.18
N LEU A 81 -7.54 -8.91 10.81
CA LEU A 81 -8.66 -7.99 10.56
C LEU A 81 -8.31 -6.52 10.83
N PRO A 82 -7.63 -6.17 11.94
CA PRO A 82 -7.29 -4.78 12.22
C PRO A 82 -6.37 -4.16 11.16
N TYR A 83 -5.43 -4.94 10.61
CA TYR A 83 -4.55 -4.50 9.54
C TYR A 83 -5.35 -4.21 8.26
N TYR A 84 -6.20 -5.17 7.88
CA TYR A 84 -7.05 -5.04 6.69
C TYR A 84 -8.01 -3.85 6.77
N GLU A 85 -8.62 -3.61 7.93
CA GLU A 85 -9.50 -2.45 8.14
C GLU A 85 -8.72 -1.13 8.01
N ARG A 86 -7.51 -1.06 8.58
CA ARG A 86 -6.64 0.11 8.48
C ARG A 86 -6.19 0.38 7.04
N GLU A 87 -5.78 -0.66 6.33
CA GLU A 87 -5.42 -0.58 4.91
C GLU A 87 -6.59 -0.04 4.08
N ASN A 88 -7.78 -0.63 4.19
CA ASN A 88 -8.97 -0.15 3.45
C ASN A 88 -9.34 1.29 3.80
N TYR A 89 -9.23 1.66 5.08
CA TYR A 89 -9.46 3.03 5.51
C TYR A 89 -8.48 4.01 4.83
N MET A 90 -7.20 3.67 4.77
CA MET A 90 -6.17 4.49 4.11
C MET A 90 -6.36 4.52 2.59
N LEU A 91 -6.63 3.38 1.97
CA LEU A 91 -6.91 3.27 0.53
C LEU A 91 -8.10 4.15 0.12
N SER A 92 -9.12 4.28 0.97
CA SER A 92 -10.29 5.13 0.69
C SER A 92 -9.97 6.63 0.59
N LYS A 93 -8.79 7.06 1.02
CA LYS A 93 -8.34 8.46 0.94
C LYS A 93 -7.79 8.83 -0.44
N PHE A 94 -7.44 7.85 -1.27
CA PHE A 94 -6.88 8.10 -2.59
C PHE A 94 -8.00 8.11 -3.63
N PRO A 95 -8.21 9.23 -4.35
CA PRO A 95 -9.34 9.36 -5.28
C PRO A 95 -9.19 8.48 -6.52
N LYS A 96 -7.96 8.15 -6.92
CA LYS A 96 -7.67 7.17 -7.97
C LYS A 96 -6.71 6.13 -7.39
N LEU A 97 -7.17 4.87 -7.39
CA LEU A 97 -6.44 3.74 -6.83
C LEU A 97 -6.39 2.59 -7.83
N GLN A 98 -5.19 2.05 -8.04
CA GLN A 98 -4.92 0.85 -8.82
C GLN A 98 -4.08 -0.12 -8.00
N ILE A 99 -4.40 -1.42 -8.07
CA ILE A 99 -3.74 -2.51 -7.33
C ILE A 99 -3.50 -3.67 -8.30
#